data_AF-A0A9Q0M2B6-F1
#
_entry.id   AF-A0A9Q0M2B6-F1
#
_cell.length_a   1.000
_cell.length_b   1.000
_cell.length_c   1.000
_cell.angle_alpha   90.00
_cell.angle_beta   90.00
_cell.angle_gamma   90.00
#
_symmetry.space_group_name_H-M   'P 1'
#
loop_
_entity.id
_entity.type
_entity.pdbx_description
1 polymer ?
#
loop_
_entity_poly.entity_id
_entity_poly.type
_entity_poly.pdbx_seq_one_letter_code
_entity_poly.pdbx_strand_id
1 'polypeptide(L)'
;MPDTWISYVKNGKRSTKKKVKNIELGQCITSSPPTPPSPTQMGNWPPPSSSSESPSSSRRSSSPNNVCIRSSIKTKNPIRLDQLERYYVNNSRDSNLGFSNEYLMLERLCKETVYKQLTQIRYQASKNRFANVMPYEHSLVRLKPIPNIDGSDYINASFVPGIHSDREYIACQAPLRDTLDDFYRMILEHKVPIVVNLLERENPSYFPSFVGDDDQMERKIYLPDATEEVQLLNMMARNNEHDHDNQINGLINEQMIKRIQIKLHQVEQRECYQIKQIHFINNDSIIHRVSQFHYNKWIDFGTPDNVKSLIELIHDVRTFISINSQNMMIRNAPIVVHCNAGIGRTGTYIAVDQLWQTLTNQWHKLGSSSSTNNSSEWGHKLVINLLKLHNTKPTIDIYGLVYRLRNWRHGLVQNENQYAFIYECVRYISKHRAEIITNHRSSGNVHHNHHHSNNVEMKQIDKCKTTTKHNCEQLNKL
;
A
#
# COMPACT_ATOMS: atom_id res chain seq x y z
N MET A 1 -26.06 22.87 8.30
CA MET A 1 -26.57 23.87 7.32
C MET A 1 -27.69 24.63 8.00
N PRO A 2 -27.84 25.94 7.79
CA PRO A 2 -27.35 26.70 6.63
C PRO A 2 -26.43 27.87 7.07
N ASP A 3 -25.42 28.31 6.32
CA ASP A 3 -25.40 29.36 5.27
C ASP A 3 -24.05 30.10 5.53
N THR A 4 -23.21 30.58 4.63
CA THR A 4 -23.28 31.01 3.22
C THR A 4 -21.84 31.09 2.67
N TRP A 5 -21.69 30.91 1.37
CA TRP A 5 -20.51 31.33 0.59
C TRP A 5 -20.83 32.65 -0.14
N ILE A 6 -19.78 33.45 -0.39
CA ILE A 6 -19.47 34.28 -1.59
C ILE A 6 -18.98 35.69 -1.24
N SER A 7 -17.74 35.99 -1.63
CA SER A 7 -17.35 37.33 -2.07
C SER A 7 -16.45 37.30 -3.32
N TYR A 8 -17.02 37.87 -4.39
CA TYR A 8 -16.42 38.68 -5.47
C TYR A 8 -15.03 38.37 -6.05
N VAL A 9 -15.01 38.04 -7.35
CA VAL A 9 -14.14 38.72 -8.34
C VAL A 9 -14.94 39.03 -9.61
N LYS A 10 -14.97 40.32 -9.96
CA LYS A 10 -15.50 40.88 -11.21
C LYS A 10 -14.61 40.52 -12.39
N ASN A 11 -15.19 40.14 -13.52
CA ASN A 11 -14.82 40.69 -14.83
C ASN A 11 -15.89 40.34 -15.86
N GLY A 12 -16.56 41.37 -16.35
CA GLY A 12 -17.55 41.26 -17.41
C GLY A 12 -16.89 41.35 -18.79
N LYS A 13 -17.38 40.56 -19.74
CA LYS A 13 -17.62 40.97 -21.13
C LYS A 13 -18.87 40.25 -21.65
N ARG A 14 -19.69 41.04 -22.36
CA ARG A 14 -21.08 40.85 -22.77
C ARG A 14 -21.27 39.91 -23.97
N SER A 15 -22.39 39.17 -23.91
CA SER A 15 -23.42 38.96 -24.97
C SER A 15 -23.11 37.92 -26.05
N THR A 16 -23.96 36.91 -26.30
CA THR A 16 -25.36 37.01 -26.73
C THR A 16 -26.18 35.77 -26.33
N LYS A 17 -27.43 35.96 -25.87
CA LYS A 17 -28.43 34.90 -25.62
C LYS A 17 -29.37 34.78 -26.83
N LYS A 18 -29.55 33.56 -27.36
CA LYS A 18 -30.74 33.16 -28.13
C LYS A 18 -31.76 32.49 -27.18
N LYS A 19 -33.00 32.97 -27.25
CA LYS A 19 -34.20 32.45 -26.57
C LYS A 19 -34.55 31.04 -27.06
N VAL A 20 -34.89 30.11 -26.17
CA VAL A 20 -35.93 29.09 -26.42
C VAL A 20 -36.76 28.81 -25.15
N LYS A 21 -38.06 28.95 -25.39
CA LYS A 21 -39.33 28.62 -24.71
C LYS A 21 -39.36 27.76 -23.42
N ASN A 22 -40.21 28.25 -22.51
CA ASN A 22 -40.85 27.52 -21.40
C ASN A 22 -41.76 26.40 -21.92
N ILE A 23 -41.72 25.24 -21.25
CA ILE A 23 -42.80 24.25 -21.18
C ILE A 23 -42.92 23.84 -19.71
N GLU A 24 -44.17 23.79 -19.24
CA GLU A 24 -44.62 23.58 -17.86
C GLU A 24 -44.25 22.20 -17.31
N LEU A 25 -43.83 22.15 -16.04
CA LEU A 25 -43.57 20.94 -15.27
C LEU A 25 -44.85 20.51 -14.54
N GLY A 26 -45.33 19.30 -14.87
CA GLY A 26 -46.36 18.59 -14.14
C GLY A 26 -45.90 18.20 -12.73
N GLN A 27 -46.86 18.21 -11.81
CA GLN A 27 -46.73 17.88 -10.39
C GLN A 27 -46.16 16.47 -10.18
N CYS A 28 -45.08 16.35 -9.40
CA CYS A 28 -44.60 15.07 -8.86
C CYS A 28 -45.05 14.93 -7.41
N ILE A 29 -45.78 13.83 -7.16
CA ILE A 29 -46.21 13.36 -5.85
C ILE A 29 -44.98 12.90 -5.07
N THR A 30 -44.79 13.46 -3.88
CA THR A 30 -43.74 13.07 -2.93
C THR A 30 -44.14 11.78 -2.22
N SER A 31 -43.26 10.77 -2.22
CA SER A 31 -43.36 9.63 -1.31
C SER A 31 -42.10 9.60 -0.43
N SER A 32 -42.34 9.72 0.88
CA SER A 32 -41.33 9.68 1.94
C SER A 32 -40.77 8.26 2.14
N PRO A 33 -39.51 8.11 2.57
CA PRO A 33 -38.93 6.80 2.89
C PRO A 33 -39.48 6.25 4.22
N PRO A 34 -39.61 4.92 4.38
CA PRO A 34 -40.15 4.32 5.59
C PRO A 34 -39.13 4.36 6.74
N THR A 35 -39.65 4.64 7.94
CA THR A 35 -38.95 4.64 9.23
C THR A 35 -38.57 3.22 9.68
N PRO A 36 -37.45 3.04 10.43
CA PRO A 36 -37.06 1.73 10.97
C PRO A 36 -37.90 1.35 12.21
N PRO A 37 -38.17 0.06 12.45
CA PRO A 37 -38.91 -0.38 13.63
C PRO A 37 -38.03 -0.42 14.89
N SER A 38 -38.62 -0.03 16.01
CA SER A 38 -38.07 -0.08 17.37
C SER A 38 -38.09 -1.51 17.97
N PRO A 39 -37.23 -1.80 18.97
CA PRO A 39 -36.94 -3.15 19.41
C PRO A 39 -38.03 -3.71 20.33
N THR A 40 -38.53 -4.91 20.01
CA THR A 40 -39.42 -5.70 20.88
C THR A 40 -38.71 -6.95 21.38
N GLN A 41 -39.18 -7.43 22.53
CA GLN A 41 -38.50 -8.22 23.55
C GLN A 41 -38.04 -9.63 23.14
N MET A 42 -37.04 -10.09 23.89
CA MET A 42 -36.47 -11.42 23.97
C MET A 42 -37.53 -12.54 24.09
N GLY A 43 -37.34 -13.60 23.30
CA GLY A 43 -38.04 -14.88 23.42
C GLY A 43 -37.07 -16.02 23.10
N ASN A 44 -36.97 -16.97 24.03
CA ASN A 44 -35.93 -18.00 24.18
C ASN A 44 -35.79 -18.96 22.99
N TRP A 45 -34.54 -19.30 22.66
CA TRP A 45 -34.18 -20.46 21.82
C TRP A 45 -33.49 -21.53 22.70
N PRO A 46 -33.75 -22.84 22.48
CA PRO A 46 -33.25 -23.91 23.33
C PRO A 46 -31.76 -24.23 23.02
N PRO A 47 -31.03 -24.89 23.95
CA PRO A 47 -29.61 -25.18 23.77
C PRO A 47 -29.41 -26.40 22.84
N PRO A 48 -28.29 -26.48 22.09
CA PRO A 48 -28.00 -27.65 21.27
C PRO A 48 -27.46 -28.80 22.14
N SER A 49 -28.02 -29.99 21.89
CA SER A 49 -27.66 -31.26 22.50
C SER A 49 -26.26 -31.74 22.08
N SER A 50 -25.52 -32.23 23.07
CA SER A 50 -24.29 -33.02 22.92
C SER A 50 -24.58 -34.37 22.26
N SER A 51 -23.76 -34.73 21.27
CA SER A 51 -23.53 -36.15 20.96
C SER A 51 -22.07 -36.34 20.59
N SER A 52 -21.46 -37.25 21.34
CA SER A 52 -20.11 -37.74 21.31
C SER A 52 -19.98 -38.86 20.30
N GLU A 53 -19.08 -38.74 19.32
CA GLU A 53 -18.49 -39.92 18.67
C GLU A 53 -17.01 -39.68 18.33
N SER A 54 -16.19 -40.63 18.74
CA SER A 54 -14.84 -40.96 18.25
C SER A 54 -14.86 -42.50 18.05
N PRO A 55 -14.06 -43.16 17.18
CA PRO A 55 -12.65 -42.83 16.90
C PRO A 55 -12.06 -43.20 15.50
N SER A 56 -10.81 -42.74 15.30
CA SER A 56 -9.67 -43.37 14.57
C SER A 56 -9.80 -43.84 13.10
N SER A 57 -8.98 -43.25 12.20
CA SER A 57 -7.77 -43.90 11.64
C SER A 57 -7.14 -43.08 10.49
N SER A 58 -5.81 -42.96 10.57
CA SER A 58 -4.80 -42.68 9.53
C SER A 58 -5.26 -42.18 8.14
N ARG A 59 -4.82 -40.97 7.76
CA ARG A 59 -4.25 -40.68 6.42
C ARG A 59 -3.54 -39.31 6.37
N ARG A 60 -2.32 -39.38 5.85
CA ARG A 60 -1.35 -38.37 5.38
C ARG A 60 -1.79 -36.90 5.37
N SER A 61 -0.95 -36.08 5.99
CA SER A 61 -0.81 -34.64 5.78
C SER A 61 -0.63 -34.29 4.29
N SER A 62 -1.63 -33.65 3.71
CA SER A 62 -1.50 -32.90 2.46
C SER A 62 -1.77 -31.43 2.76
N SER A 63 -0.77 -30.58 2.53
CA SER A 63 -0.90 -29.12 2.50
C SER A 63 -2.17 -28.68 1.78
N PRO A 64 -2.86 -27.63 2.22
CA PRO A 64 -4.00 -27.13 1.48
C PRO A 64 -3.50 -26.62 0.13
N ASN A 65 -3.90 -27.34 -0.92
CA ASN A 65 -3.64 -27.03 -2.31
C ASN A 65 -3.95 -25.56 -2.58
N ASN A 66 -2.98 -24.87 -3.18
CA ASN A 66 -3.22 -23.70 -4.02
C ASN A 66 -4.26 -24.08 -5.07
N VAL A 67 -5.55 -23.85 -4.77
CA VAL A 67 -6.59 -23.88 -5.78
C VAL A 67 -6.37 -22.63 -6.62
N CYS A 68 -5.51 -22.79 -7.64
CA CYS A 68 -5.49 -21.93 -8.79
C CYS A 68 -6.88 -22.02 -9.40
N ILE A 69 -7.76 -21.08 -9.07
CA ILE A 69 -9.02 -20.88 -9.76
C ILE A 69 -8.67 -20.37 -11.16
N ARG A 70 -8.27 -21.29 -12.04
CA ARG A 70 -8.41 -21.12 -13.49
C ARG A 70 -9.88 -21.36 -13.82
N SER A 71 -10.74 -20.45 -13.36
CA SER A 71 -12.03 -20.29 -14.03
C SER A 71 -11.72 -19.66 -15.39
N SER A 72 -12.26 -20.27 -16.43
CA SER A 72 -12.07 -19.95 -17.85
C SER A 72 -12.73 -18.63 -18.24
N ILE A 73 -12.37 -17.52 -17.59
CA ILE A 73 -12.60 -16.19 -18.13
C ILE A 73 -11.57 -16.04 -19.25
N LYS A 74 -12.03 -15.92 -20.51
CA LYS A 74 -11.17 -15.48 -21.62
C LYS A 74 -10.70 -14.05 -21.31
N THR A 75 -9.66 -13.90 -20.49
CA THR A 75 -8.96 -12.63 -20.34
C THR A 75 -8.42 -12.25 -21.71
N LYS A 76 -8.47 -10.97 -22.07
CA LYS A 76 -7.82 -10.49 -23.30
C LYS A 76 -6.38 -11.00 -23.34
N ASN A 77 -5.92 -11.44 -24.51
CA ASN A 77 -4.56 -11.95 -24.66
C ASN A 77 -3.54 -10.84 -24.36
N PRO A 78 -2.38 -11.17 -23.76
CA PRO A 78 -1.28 -10.22 -23.59
C PRO A 78 -0.94 -9.51 -24.91
N ILE A 79 -0.71 -8.20 -24.82
CA ILE A 79 -0.35 -7.33 -25.94
C ILE A 79 1.15 -7.41 -26.14
N ARG A 80 1.59 -7.74 -27.36
CA ARG A 80 3.01 -7.63 -27.71
C ARG A 80 3.44 -6.17 -27.74
N LEU A 81 4.62 -5.88 -27.22
CA LEU A 81 5.12 -4.50 -27.09
C LEU A 81 5.26 -3.80 -28.44
N ASP A 82 5.55 -4.53 -29.53
CA ASP A 82 5.60 -3.98 -30.89
C ASP A 82 4.22 -3.66 -31.49
N GLN A 83 3.15 -4.18 -30.90
CA GLN A 83 1.76 -3.89 -31.27
C GLN A 83 1.13 -2.81 -30.38
N LEU A 84 1.80 -2.43 -29.28
CA LEU A 84 1.26 -1.51 -28.27
C LEU A 84 0.83 -0.17 -28.85
N GLU A 85 1.63 0.43 -29.73
CA GLU A 85 1.31 1.74 -30.30
C GLU A 85 0.02 1.68 -31.13
N ARG A 86 -0.12 0.65 -31.99
CA ARG A 86 -1.34 0.43 -32.77
C ARG A 86 -2.55 0.15 -31.86
N TYR A 87 -2.35 -0.66 -30.82
CA TYR A 87 -3.38 -0.96 -29.84
C TYR A 87 -3.89 0.30 -29.15
N TYR A 88 -2.96 1.13 -28.69
CA TYR A 88 -3.27 2.39 -28.02
C TYR A 88 -4.05 3.34 -28.92
N VAL A 89 -3.52 3.63 -30.11
CA VAL A 89 -4.16 4.56 -31.07
C VAL A 89 -5.56 4.10 -31.42
N ASN A 90 -5.80 2.80 -31.54
CA ASN A 90 -7.14 2.30 -31.83
C ASN A 90 -8.11 2.46 -30.65
N ASN A 91 -7.64 2.23 -29.41
CA ASN A 91 -8.49 2.30 -28.22
C ASN A 91 -8.67 3.73 -27.68
N SER A 92 -7.79 4.67 -28.04
CA SER A 92 -7.88 6.08 -27.67
C SER A 92 -8.81 6.90 -28.59
N ARG A 93 -9.33 6.31 -29.67
CA ARG A 93 -10.30 6.95 -30.58
C ARG A 93 -11.61 7.24 -29.87
N ASP A 94 -12.38 8.16 -30.45
CA ASP A 94 -13.73 8.51 -30.02
C ASP A 94 -13.81 8.78 -28.51
N SER A 95 -12.87 9.60 -28.01
CA SER A 95 -12.72 9.92 -26.59
C SER A 95 -12.49 8.69 -25.70
N ASN A 96 -11.48 7.88 -26.05
CA ASN A 96 -11.09 6.66 -25.31
C ASN A 96 -12.13 5.53 -25.28
N LEU A 97 -13.04 5.47 -26.26
CA LEU A 97 -14.15 4.49 -26.28
C LEU A 97 -13.67 3.03 -26.14
N GLY A 98 -12.53 2.67 -26.74
CA GLY A 98 -11.99 1.32 -26.63
C GLY A 98 -11.52 0.98 -25.20
N PHE A 99 -10.86 1.93 -24.54
CA PHE A 99 -10.46 1.78 -23.14
C PHE A 99 -11.65 1.79 -22.19
N SER A 100 -12.65 2.65 -22.42
CA SER A 100 -13.90 2.66 -21.66
C SER A 100 -14.61 1.29 -21.73
N ASN A 101 -14.70 0.69 -22.92
CA ASN A 101 -15.31 -0.63 -23.08
C ASN A 101 -14.54 -1.72 -22.32
N GLU A 102 -13.21 -1.74 -22.37
CA GLU A 102 -12.41 -2.67 -21.57
C GLU A 102 -12.63 -2.50 -20.07
N TYR A 103 -12.60 -1.25 -19.61
CA TYR A 103 -12.78 -0.91 -18.22
C TYR A 103 -14.16 -1.36 -17.71
N LEU A 104 -15.22 -1.13 -18.50
CA LEU A 104 -16.58 -1.60 -18.19
C LEU A 104 -16.66 -3.14 -18.13
N MET A 105 -15.93 -3.85 -19.00
CA MET A 105 -15.83 -5.31 -18.91
C MET A 105 -15.15 -5.75 -17.61
N LEU A 106 -14.07 -5.08 -17.19
CA LEU A 106 -13.43 -5.35 -15.90
C LEU A 106 -14.39 -5.13 -14.73
N GLU A 107 -15.16 -4.04 -14.74
CA GLU A 107 -16.15 -3.78 -13.70
C GLU A 107 -17.22 -4.88 -13.62
N ARG A 108 -17.72 -5.35 -14.77
CA ARG A 108 -18.73 -6.43 -14.80
C ARG A 108 -18.18 -7.73 -14.19
N LEU A 109 -16.98 -8.15 -14.60
CA LEU A 109 -16.34 -9.36 -14.07
C LEU A 109 -16.05 -9.26 -12.58
N CYS A 110 -15.64 -8.08 -12.10
CA CYS A 110 -15.30 -7.90 -10.69
C CYS A 110 -16.54 -7.83 -9.79
N LYS A 111 -17.67 -7.28 -10.27
CA LYS A 111 -18.91 -7.14 -9.47
C LYS A 111 -19.38 -8.49 -8.90
N GLU A 112 -19.34 -9.56 -9.70
CA GLU A 112 -19.74 -10.91 -9.26
C GLU A 112 -18.83 -11.47 -8.15
N THR A 113 -17.55 -11.09 -8.17
CA THR A 113 -16.54 -11.54 -7.21
C THR A 113 -16.62 -10.75 -5.89
N VAL A 114 -16.82 -9.42 -5.99
CA VAL A 114 -16.93 -8.49 -4.85
C VAL A 114 -18.05 -8.91 -3.89
N TYR A 115 -19.26 -9.18 -4.39
CA TYR A 115 -20.40 -9.52 -3.53
C TYR A 115 -20.19 -10.77 -2.67
N LYS A 116 -19.28 -11.67 -3.05
CA LYS A 116 -18.97 -12.90 -2.31
C LYS A 116 -17.85 -12.75 -1.29
N GLN A 117 -17.02 -11.72 -1.43
CA GLN A 117 -15.75 -11.58 -0.70
C GLN A 117 -15.71 -10.39 0.27
N LEU A 118 -16.70 -9.50 0.19
CA LEU A 118 -16.83 -8.41 1.15
C LEU A 118 -17.17 -8.97 2.53
N THR A 119 -16.45 -8.45 3.50
CA THR A 119 -16.42 -8.91 4.87
C THR A 119 -17.74 -8.69 5.60
N GLN A 120 -18.04 -9.53 6.60
CA GLN A 120 -19.08 -9.26 7.61
C GLN A 120 -18.64 -8.18 8.62
N ILE A 121 -17.55 -7.44 8.35
CA ILE A 121 -16.93 -6.38 9.18
C ILE A 121 -17.79 -5.08 9.19
N ARG A 122 -19.11 -5.19 9.10
CA ARG A 122 -20.02 -4.04 9.24
C ARG A 122 -19.90 -3.35 10.60
N TYR A 123 -19.34 -4.03 11.60
CA TYR A 123 -19.12 -3.51 12.96
C TYR A 123 -18.02 -2.45 13.07
N GLN A 124 -17.20 -2.21 12.03
CA GLN A 124 -16.10 -1.23 12.07
C GLN A 124 -16.30 -0.07 11.07
N ALA A 125 -17.56 0.24 10.76
CA ALA A 125 -17.92 1.30 9.82
C ALA A 125 -17.28 2.67 10.15
N SER A 126 -17.07 2.97 11.44
CA SER A 126 -16.42 4.20 11.90
C SER A 126 -14.94 4.31 11.49
N LYS A 127 -14.26 3.19 11.24
CA LYS A 127 -12.86 3.16 10.79
C LYS A 127 -12.71 3.30 9.27
N ASN A 128 -13.82 3.32 8.53
CA ASN A 128 -13.84 3.41 7.08
C ASN A 128 -14.12 4.85 6.64
N ARG A 129 -13.23 5.41 5.82
CA ARG A 129 -13.47 6.73 5.22
C ARG A 129 -14.67 6.73 4.28
N PHE A 130 -14.87 5.61 3.56
CA PHE A 130 -16.00 5.42 2.66
C PHE A 130 -16.62 4.04 2.90
N ALA A 131 -17.94 4.00 3.15
CA ALA A 131 -18.65 2.76 3.44
C ALA A 131 -18.64 1.75 2.27
N ASN A 132 -18.51 2.25 1.04
CA ASN A 132 -18.39 1.43 -0.16
C ASN A 132 -16.94 1.06 -0.51
N VAL A 133 -15.96 1.45 0.31
CA VAL A 133 -14.55 1.10 0.12
C VAL A 133 -14.05 0.28 1.30
N MET A 134 -14.27 -1.04 1.26
CA MET A 134 -13.85 -1.98 2.30
C MET A 134 -12.84 -3.00 1.77
N PRO A 135 -11.86 -3.41 2.58
CA PRO A 135 -10.95 -4.52 2.24
C PRO A 135 -11.71 -5.85 2.18
N TYR A 136 -11.17 -6.81 1.42
CA TYR A 136 -11.62 -8.20 1.49
C TYR A 136 -11.00 -8.94 2.68
N GLU A 137 -11.65 -10.00 3.15
CA GLU A 137 -11.19 -10.78 4.31
C GLU A 137 -9.81 -11.39 4.08
N HIS A 138 -9.62 -12.02 2.92
CA HIS A 138 -8.43 -12.84 2.61
C HIS A 138 -7.16 -11.99 2.42
N SER A 139 -7.31 -10.71 2.12
CA SER A 139 -6.22 -9.78 1.87
C SER A 139 -6.11 -8.69 2.96
N LEU A 140 -7.00 -8.69 3.96
CA LEU A 140 -7.03 -7.70 5.03
C LEU A 140 -5.68 -7.64 5.76
N VAL A 141 -5.18 -6.42 5.95
CA VAL A 141 -4.08 -6.18 6.89
C VAL A 141 -4.64 -6.20 8.30
N ARG A 142 -4.28 -7.23 9.08
CA ARG A 142 -4.66 -7.35 10.48
C ARG A 142 -3.55 -6.85 11.39
N LEU A 143 -3.91 -5.93 12.27
CA LEU A 143 -3.06 -5.51 13.37
C LEU A 143 -3.16 -6.52 14.50
N LYS A 144 -2.15 -6.56 15.38
CA LYS A 144 -2.23 -7.37 16.59
C LYS A 144 -3.38 -6.84 17.47
N PRO A 145 -4.30 -7.69 17.96
CA PRO A 145 -5.44 -7.23 18.75
C PRO A 145 -4.95 -6.61 20.07
N ILE A 146 -5.60 -5.52 20.47
CA ILE A 146 -5.43 -4.89 21.78
C ILE A 146 -6.42 -5.55 22.75
N PRO A 147 -5.98 -6.11 23.88
CA PRO A 147 -6.86 -6.72 24.87
C PRO A 147 -7.98 -5.78 25.28
N ASN A 148 -9.20 -6.31 25.38
CA ASN A 148 -10.42 -5.60 25.78
C ASN A 148 -10.83 -4.42 24.87
N ILE A 149 -10.27 -4.32 23.65
CA ILE A 149 -10.70 -3.34 22.64
C ILE A 149 -11.15 -4.09 21.39
N ASP A 150 -12.47 -4.24 21.24
CA ASP A 150 -13.07 -4.90 20.08
C ASP A 150 -12.76 -4.16 18.77
N GLY A 151 -12.41 -4.91 17.74
CA GLY A 151 -12.06 -4.37 16.43
C GLY A 151 -10.76 -3.56 16.39
N SER A 152 -9.93 -3.66 17.43
CA SER A 152 -8.58 -3.11 17.44
C SER A 152 -7.64 -3.81 16.46
N ASP A 153 -7.95 -5.00 15.98
CA ASP A 153 -7.17 -5.69 14.93
C ASP A 153 -7.41 -5.12 13.52
N TYR A 154 -8.40 -4.23 13.35
CA TYR A 154 -8.80 -3.73 12.04
C TYR A 154 -8.17 -2.41 11.65
N ILE A 155 -7.72 -2.38 10.39
CA ILE A 155 -7.42 -1.18 9.62
C ILE A 155 -7.93 -1.35 8.18
N ASN A 156 -8.43 -0.28 7.56
CA ASN A 156 -8.86 -0.32 6.16
C ASN A 156 -7.66 -0.33 5.20
N ALA A 157 -7.07 -1.51 5.06
CA ALA A 157 -5.89 -1.77 4.25
C ALA A 157 -5.92 -3.21 3.72
N SER A 158 -5.34 -3.42 2.55
CA SER A 158 -5.21 -4.75 1.95
C SER A 158 -3.77 -5.00 1.52
N PHE A 159 -3.27 -6.20 1.80
CA PHE A 159 -2.09 -6.71 1.10
C PHE A 159 -2.41 -6.86 -0.38
N VAL A 160 -1.47 -6.46 -1.23
CA VAL A 160 -1.55 -6.61 -2.68
C VAL A 160 -0.25 -7.26 -3.14
N PRO A 161 -0.31 -8.40 -3.88
CA PRO A 161 0.86 -9.04 -4.43
C PRO A 161 1.58 -8.17 -5.45
N GLY A 162 2.88 -8.32 -5.52
CA GLY A 162 3.72 -7.80 -6.60
C GLY A 162 4.47 -8.92 -7.32
N ILE A 163 5.62 -8.58 -7.88
CA ILE A 163 6.47 -9.53 -8.63
C ILE A 163 7.31 -10.38 -7.68
N HIS A 164 7.70 -9.81 -6.54
CA HIS A 164 8.69 -10.42 -5.65
C HIS A 164 8.06 -11.05 -4.40
N SER A 165 6.82 -10.70 -4.06
CA SER A 165 6.14 -11.16 -2.87
C SER A 165 4.61 -11.08 -3.01
N ASP A 166 3.90 -12.02 -2.38
CA ASP A 166 2.44 -11.96 -2.24
C ASP A 166 1.97 -10.81 -1.33
N ARG A 167 2.89 -10.15 -0.63
CA ARG A 167 2.66 -9.00 0.25
C ARG A 167 3.59 -7.83 -0.09
N GLU A 168 3.90 -7.64 -1.37
CA GLU A 168 4.82 -6.57 -1.80
C GLU A 168 4.27 -5.18 -1.50
N TYR A 169 2.94 -4.99 -1.52
CA TYR A 169 2.31 -3.72 -1.19
C TYR A 169 1.26 -3.87 -0.10
N ILE A 170 1.05 -2.77 0.61
CA ILE A 170 -0.17 -2.50 1.38
C ILE A 170 -0.90 -1.34 0.70
N ALA A 171 -2.08 -1.60 0.16
CA ALA A 171 -2.96 -0.57 -0.38
C ALA A 171 -3.98 -0.16 0.70
N CYS A 172 -3.93 1.10 1.16
CA CYS A 172 -4.77 1.58 2.25
C CYS A 172 -5.39 2.97 2.01
N GLN A 173 -6.45 3.27 2.76
CA GLN A 173 -7.03 4.62 2.78
C GLN A 173 -6.09 5.62 3.47
N ALA A 174 -6.24 6.91 3.18
CA ALA A 174 -5.63 7.94 4.03
C ALA A 174 -6.18 7.81 5.45
N PRO A 175 -5.31 7.81 6.49
CA PRO A 175 -5.76 7.65 7.87
C PRO A 175 -6.81 8.71 8.22
N LEU A 176 -7.80 8.32 9.01
CA LEU A 176 -8.71 9.25 9.67
C LEU A 176 -8.04 9.76 10.95
N ARG A 177 -8.59 10.80 11.56
CA ARG A 177 -8.11 11.29 12.86
C ARG A 177 -8.09 10.15 13.89
N ASP A 178 -9.15 9.34 13.93
CA ASP A 178 -9.33 8.27 14.91
C ASP A 178 -8.65 6.95 14.51
N THR A 179 -8.09 6.86 13.30
CA THR A 179 -7.35 5.67 12.82
C THR A 179 -5.88 5.97 12.55
N LEU A 180 -5.38 7.13 13.00
CA LEU A 180 -3.99 7.53 12.75
C LEU A 180 -3.01 6.68 13.56
N ASP A 181 -3.35 6.36 14.80
CA ASP A 181 -2.54 5.49 15.64
C ASP A 181 -2.53 4.05 15.09
N ASP A 182 -3.66 3.57 14.56
CA ASP A 182 -3.75 2.30 13.83
C ASP A 182 -2.85 2.30 12.57
N PHE A 183 -2.77 3.42 11.85
CA PHE A 183 -1.92 3.56 10.67
C PHE A 183 -0.43 3.52 11.03
N TYR A 184 0.01 4.19 12.10
CA TYR A 184 1.39 4.10 12.55
C TYR A 184 1.73 2.74 13.14
N ARG A 185 0.77 2.11 13.83
CA ARG A 185 0.91 0.74 14.30
C ARG A 185 1.09 -0.24 13.14
N MET A 186 0.32 -0.09 12.05
CA MET A 186 0.51 -0.85 10.81
C MET A 186 1.92 -0.69 10.26
N ILE A 187 2.46 0.54 10.22
CA ILE A 187 3.82 0.82 9.75
C ILE A 187 4.86 0.07 10.59
N LEU A 188 4.74 0.12 11.91
CA LEU A 188 5.69 -0.48 12.85
C LEU A 188 5.59 -2.01 12.88
N GLU A 189 4.38 -2.57 13.00
CA GLU A 189 4.14 -4.02 13.06
C GLU A 189 4.58 -4.72 11.75
N HIS A 190 4.39 -4.07 10.60
CA HIS A 190 4.83 -4.59 9.30
C HIS A 190 6.21 -4.09 8.86
N LYS A 191 6.94 -3.36 9.72
CA LYS A 191 8.31 -2.90 9.49
C LYS A 191 8.45 -2.15 8.16
N VAL A 192 7.44 -1.35 7.81
CA VAL A 192 7.29 -0.68 6.50
C VAL A 192 8.41 0.33 6.29
N PRO A 193 9.32 0.16 5.33
CA PRO A 193 10.43 1.10 5.10
C PRO A 193 10.03 2.26 4.17
N ILE A 194 8.95 2.09 3.40
CA ILE A 194 8.56 3.01 2.32
C ILE A 194 7.06 3.28 2.41
N VAL A 195 6.70 4.56 2.40
CA VAL A 195 5.31 5.02 2.27
C VAL A 195 5.20 5.87 1.01
N VAL A 196 4.37 5.47 0.05
CA VAL A 196 4.02 6.26 -1.13
C VAL A 196 2.69 6.96 -0.86
N ASN A 197 2.75 8.26 -0.63
CA ASN A 197 1.60 9.13 -0.38
C ASN A 197 1.22 9.84 -1.69
N LEU A 198 0.04 9.52 -2.22
CA LEU A 198 -0.48 10.06 -3.49
C LEU A 198 -1.58 11.11 -3.29
N LEU A 199 -1.63 11.76 -2.11
CA LEU A 199 -2.54 12.88 -1.86
C LEU A 199 -1.97 14.17 -2.48
N GLU A 200 -2.85 15.01 -3.02
CA GLU A 200 -2.45 16.34 -3.51
C GLU A 200 -1.96 17.25 -2.36
N ARG A 201 -2.62 17.14 -1.20
CA ARG A 201 -2.23 17.82 0.02
C ARG A 201 -2.11 16.82 1.15
N GLU A 202 -1.00 16.89 1.84
CA GLU A 202 -0.81 16.15 3.08
C GLU A 202 -1.43 16.92 4.23
N ASN A 203 -2.11 16.18 5.10
CA ASN A 203 -2.57 16.73 6.36
C ASN A 203 -1.36 16.75 7.32
N PRO A 204 -0.90 17.91 7.81
CA PRO A 204 0.24 18.00 8.71
C PRO A 204 0.00 17.26 10.04
N SER A 205 -1.27 16.99 10.40
CA SER A 205 -1.58 16.13 11.56
C SER A 205 -1.23 14.66 11.33
N TYR A 206 -1.01 14.22 10.08
CA TYR A 206 -0.75 12.81 9.73
C TYR A 206 0.73 12.50 9.58
N PHE A 207 1.57 13.47 9.24
CA PHE A 207 3.01 13.30 9.12
C PHE A 207 3.71 14.62 9.44
N PRO A 208 4.91 14.59 10.05
CA PRO A 208 5.62 15.81 10.41
C PRO A 208 6.04 16.63 9.18
N SER A 209 6.18 17.94 9.37
CA SER A 209 6.53 18.89 8.32
C SER A 209 7.43 20.00 8.85
N PHE A 210 8.35 20.52 8.05
CA PHE A 210 9.21 21.65 8.44
C PHE A 210 8.47 23.01 8.49
N VAL A 211 7.14 23.01 8.48
CA VAL A 211 6.35 24.24 8.57
C VAL A 211 6.00 24.49 10.03
N GLY A 212 6.66 25.47 10.67
CA GLY A 212 6.46 25.77 12.10
C GLY A 212 7.23 24.81 13.04
N ASP A 213 6.71 24.62 14.26
CA ASP A 213 7.23 23.68 15.27
C ASP A 213 6.76 22.22 15.04
N ASP A 214 6.23 21.90 13.86
CA ASP A 214 5.58 20.62 13.50
C ASP A 214 6.55 19.59 12.87
N ASP A 215 7.87 19.74 13.05
CA ASP A 215 8.88 18.79 12.52
C ASP A 215 8.89 17.45 13.27
N GLN A 216 8.13 17.37 14.36
CA GLN A 216 7.97 16.19 15.18
C GLN A 216 6.55 16.08 15.75
N MET A 217 6.11 14.85 15.99
CA MET A 217 4.87 14.58 16.72
C MET A 217 5.04 13.42 17.69
N GLU A 218 4.34 13.44 18.81
CA GLU A 218 4.33 12.33 19.77
C GLU A 218 3.00 11.57 19.68
N ARG A 219 3.08 10.24 19.69
CA ARG A 219 1.92 9.33 19.67
C ARG A 219 2.09 8.23 20.72
N LYS A 220 0.99 7.83 21.34
CA LYS A 220 0.94 6.65 22.20
C LYS A 220 0.48 5.47 21.34
N ILE A 221 1.41 4.59 20.97
CA ILE A 221 1.15 3.48 20.06
C ILE A 221 1.24 2.18 20.84
N TYR A 222 0.22 1.34 20.70
CA TYR A 222 0.26 -0.02 21.22
C TYR A 222 1.18 -0.89 20.36
N LEU A 223 2.23 -1.43 20.95
CA LEU A 223 3.19 -2.33 20.31
C LEU A 223 3.37 -3.56 21.21
N PRO A 224 2.66 -4.66 20.94
CA PRO A 224 2.68 -5.85 21.79
C PRO A 224 3.91 -6.74 21.55
N ASP A 225 4.95 -6.20 20.92
CA ASP A 225 6.20 -6.94 20.78
C ASP A 225 6.74 -7.23 22.18
N ALA A 226 6.97 -8.52 22.44
CA ALA A 226 7.26 -9.03 23.77
C ALA A 226 8.66 -8.59 24.20
N THR A 227 8.77 -7.40 24.78
CA THR A 227 9.94 -7.02 25.58
C THR A 227 10.15 -8.08 26.67
N GLU A 228 11.38 -8.25 27.15
CA GLU A 228 11.69 -9.18 28.25
C GLU A 228 10.74 -8.95 29.45
N GLU A 229 10.39 -7.69 29.72
CA GLU A 229 9.42 -7.30 30.75
C GLU A 229 8.00 -7.83 30.48
N VAL A 230 7.50 -7.71 29.24
CA VAL A 230 6.19 -8.26 28.85
C VAL A 230 6.19 -9.78 28.94
N GLN A 231 7.30 -10.45 28.61
CA GLN A 231 7.42 -11.90 28.77
C GLN A 231 7.40 -12.31 30.24
N LEU A 232 8.14 -11.59 31.10
CA LEU A 232 8.18 -11.81 32.54
C LEU A 232 6.81 -11.61 33.19
N LEU A 233 6.12 -10.51 32.85
CA LEU A 233 4.77 -10.24 33.35
C LEU A 233 3.76 -11.29 32.86
N ASN A 234 3.86 -11.75 31.61
CA ASN A 234 3.03 -12.86 31.10
C ASN A 234 3.31 -14.18 31.85
N MET A 235 4.56 -14.45 32.24
CA MET A 235 4.90 -15.62 33.07
C MET A 235 4.32 -15.49 34.48
N MET A 236 4.37 -14.30 35.08
CA MET A 236 3.78 -14.03 36.40
C MET A 236 2.26 -14.17 36.39
N ALA A 237 1.59 -13.69 35.32
CA ALA A 237 0.14 -13.82 35.15
C ALA A 237 -0.31 -15.29 35.08
N ARG A 238 0.45 -16.15 34.39
CA ARG A 238 0.11 -17.58 34.24
C ARG A 238 0.20 -18.40 35.53
N ASN A 239 0.92 -17.90 36.53
CA ASN A 239 1.20 -18.63 37.77
C ASN A 239 0.30 -18.22 38.95
N ASN A 240 -0.58 -17.23 38.79
CA ASN A 240 -1.47 -16.76 39.85
C ASN A 240 -2.92 -17.19 39.60
N GLU A 241 -3.55 -17.82 40.60
CA GLU A 241 -4.98 -18.15 40.57
C GLU A 241 -5.82 -16.96 41.06
N HIS A 242 -6.57 -16.37 40.13
CA HIS A 242 -7.90 -15.77 40.28
C HIS A 242 -8.17 -14.38 40.91
N ASP A 243 -7.19 -13.61 41.40
CA ASP A 243 -7.47 -12.18 41.75
C ASP A 243 -6.41 -11.15 41.30
N HIS A 244 -5.18 -11.57 41.00
CA HIS A 244 -4.11 -10.66 40.53
C HIS A 244 -4.07 -10.47 39.00
N ASP A 245 -4.91 -11.18 38.25
CA ASP A 245 -4.91 -11.16 36.79
C ASP A 245 -5.27 -9.78 36.23
N ASN A 246 -6.25 -9.08 36.81
CA ASN A 246 -6.66 -7.77 36.31
C ASN A 246 -5.57 -6.70 36.51
N GLN A 247 -4.82 -6.76 37.61
CA GLN A 247 -3.73 -5.82 37.89
C GLN A 247 -2.51 -6.12 37.02
N ILE A 248 -2.12 -7.39 36.89
CA ILE A 248 -0.98 -7.79 36.05
C ILE A 248 -1.30 -7.53 34.56
N ASN A 249 -2.52 -7.82 34.10
CA ASN A 249 -2.95 -7.50 32.73
C ASN A 249 -2.98 -5.98 32.47
N GLY A 250 -3.35 -5.17 33.47
CA GLY A 250 -3.23 -3.72 33.41
C GLY A 250 -1.78 -3.26 33.19
N LEU A 251 -0.85 -3.80 33.97
CA LEU A 251 0.59 -3.50 33.85
C LEU A 251 1.17 -3.97 32.51
N ILE A 252 0.77 -5.15 32.02
CA ILE A 252 1.17 -5.65 30.70
C ILE A 252 0.71 -4.68 29.60
N ASN A 253 -0.55 -4.24 29.66
CA ASN A 253 -1.11 -3.30 28.68
C ASN A 253 -0.40 -1.94 28.72
N GLU A 254 -0.08 -1.42 29.91
CA GLU A 254 0.70 -0.19 30.06
C GLU A 254 2.10 -0.33 29.44
N GLN A 255 2.77 -1.47 29.66
CA GLN A 255 4.08 -1.74 29.08
C GLN A 255 4.04 -1.85 27.55
N MET A 256 2.93 -2.31 26.97
CA MET A 256 2.76 -2.39 25.51
C MET A 256 2.46 -1.03 24.87
N ILE A 257 1.99 -0.03 25.62
CA ILE A 257 1.78 1.32 25.09
C ILE A 257 3.11 2.07 25.12
N LYS A 258 3.67 2.30 23.93
CA LYS A 258 4.92 3.02 23.76
C LYS A 258 4.65 4.47 23.36
N ARG A 259 5.35 5.41 24.00
CA ARG A 259 5.44 6.79 23.52
C ARG A 259 6.43 6.83 22.36
N ILE A 260 5.92 7.12 21.18
CA ILE A 260 6.68 7.16 19.95
C ILE A 260 6.73 8.61 19.45
N GLN A 261 7.94 9.13 19.34
CA GLN A 261 8.21 10.39 18.66
C GLN A 261 8.42 10.09 17.17
N ILE A 262 7.70 10.80 16.31
CA ILE A 262 7.75 10.65 14.86
C ILE A 262 8.34 11.96 14.34
N LYS A 263 9.60 11.93 13.96
CA LYS A 263 10.40 13.11 13.62
C LYS A 263 10.78 13.12 12.16
N LEU A 264 10.56 14.25 11.50
CA LEU A 264 11.08 14.52 10.18
C LEU A 264 12.58 14.82 10.28
N HIS A 265 13.38 13.97 9.64
CA HIS A 265 14.84 14.11 9.66
C HIS A 265 15.36 14.91 8.47
N GLN A 266 14.86 14.61 7.27
CA GLN A 266 15.32 15.22 6.04
C GLN A 266 14.20 15.27 5.01
N VAL A 267 14.22 16.28 4.14
CA VAL A 267 13.36 16.36 2.96
C VAL A 267 14.21 16.62 1.72
N GLU A 268 14.05 15.76 0.71
CA GLU A 268 14.54 16.02 -0.64
C GLU A 268 13.38 16.42 -1.54
N GLN A 269 13.55 17.52 -2.27
CA GLN A 269 12.56 17.98 -3.24
C GLN A 269 12.85 17.42 -4.63
N ARG A 270 11.79 17.00 -5.33
CA ARG A 270 11.76 16.74 -6.78
C ARG A 270 10.69 17.65 -7.39
N GLU A 271 10.58 17.66 -8.71
CA GLU A 271 9.66 18.56 -9.41
C GLU A 271 8.18 18.33 -9.03
N CYS A 272 7.77 17.06 -8.91
CA CYS A 272 6.36 16.68 -8.71
C CYS A 272 6.08 15.94 -7.39
N TYR A 273 7.11 15.67 -6.59
CA TYR A 273 7.02 14.95 -5.33
C TYR A 273 8.19 15.32 -4.42
N GLN A 274 8.07 14.94 -3.15
CA GLN A 274 9.13 15.09 -2.16
C GLN A 274 9.41 13.74 -1.50
N ILE A 275 10.66 13.55 -1.07
CA ILE A 275 11.10 12.36 -0.34
C ILE A 275 11.42 12.81 1.08
N LYS A 276 10.65 12.33 2.05
CA LYS A 276 10.82 12.64 3.46
C LYS A 276 11.44 11.46 4.20
N GLN A 277 12.52 11.69 4.93
CA GLN A 277 13.10 10.72 5.85
C GLN A 277 12.47 10.94 7.23
N ILE A 278 11.73 9.95 7.72
CA ILE A 278 10.98 10.02 8.97
C ILE A 278 11.53 8.97 9.93
N HIS A 279 11.86 9.40 11.14
CA HIS A 279 12.38 8.54 12.21
C HIS A 279 11.31 8.34 13.27
N PHE A 280 11.08 7.08 13.63
CA PHE A 280 10.28 6.68 14.78
C PHE A 280 11.24 6.43 15.94
N ILE A 281 11.07 7.17 17.03
CA ILE A 281 11.98 7.21 18.18
C ILE A 281 11.20 6.80 19.43
N ASN A 282 11.78 5.89 20.21
CA ASN A 282 11.31 5.51 21.53
C ASN A 282 12.50 5.56 22.49
N ASN A 283 12.34 6.24 23.63
CA ASN A 283 13.41 6.40 24.63
C ASN A 283 14.75 6.83 24.00
N ASP A 284 14.71 7.91 23.21
CA ASP A 284 15.84 8.51 22.48
C ASP A 284 16.53 7.60 21.45
N SER A 285 16.01 6.39 21.23
CA SER A 285 16.53 5.42 20.26
C SER A 285 15.64 5.37 19.03
N ILE A 286 16.25 5.46 17.83
CA ILE A 286 15.52 5.26 16.58
C ILE A 286 15.15 3.77 16.46
N ILE A 287 13.86 3.47 16.56
CA ILE A 287 13.32 2.11 16.46
C ILE A 287 12.94 1.74 15.02
N HIS A 288 12.63 2.72 14.19
CA HIS A 288 12.24 2.49 12.80
C HIS A 288 12.49 3.72 11.91
N ARG A 289 12.78 3.49 10.63
CA ARG A 289 13.01 4.54 9.63
C ARG A 289 12.08 4.34 8.44
N VAL A 290 11.47 5.43 7.98
CA VAL A 290 10.53 5.44 6.87
C VAL A 290 10.93 6.50 5.85
N SER A 291 11.08 6.09 4.59
CA SER A 291 11.16 6.98 3.44
C SER A 291 9.75 7.20 2.89
N GLN A 292 9.17 8.38 3.13
CA GLN A 292 7.89 8.75 2.57
C GLN A 292 8.08 9.50 1.24
N PHE A 293 7.55 8.94 0.16
CA PHE A 293 7.50 9.58 -1.16
C PHE A 293 6.12 10.21 -1.34
N HIS A 294 6.02 11.52 -1.21
CA HIS A 294 4.76 12.24 -1.29
C HIS A 294 4.63 12.97 -2.64
N TYR A 295 3.78 12.41 -3.51
CA TYR A 295 3.46 12.94 -4.83
C TYR A 295 2.24 13.87 -4.75
N ASN A 296 2.49 15.18 -4.83
CA ASN A 296 1.50 16.22 -4.56
C ASN A 296 0.90 16.87 -5.83
N LYS A 297 1.26 16.37 -7.02
CA LYS A 297 0.77 16.86 -8.32
C LYS A 297 -0.27 15.95 -8.99
N TRP A 298 -1.01 15.15 -8.20
CA TRP A 298 -2.04 14.25 -8.73
C TRP A 298 -3.41 14.62 -8.16
N ILE A 299 -4.19 15.36 -8.95
CA ILE A 299 -5.55 15.76 -8.58
C ILE A 299 -6.46 14.54 -8.36
N ASP A 300 -7.41 14.65 -7.42
CA ASP A 300 -8.37 13.59 -7.13
C ASP A 300 -9.21 13.23 -8.38
N PHE A 301 -9.44 11.94 -8.60
CA PHE A 301 -10.17 11.35 -9.75
C PHE A 301 -9.58 11.59 -11.14
N GLY A 302 -8.55 12.41 -11.28
CA GLY A 302 -7.79 12.59 -12.51
C GLY A 302 -6.61 11.62 -12.65
N THR A 303 -5.74 11.96 -13.59
CA THR A 303 -4.43 11.35 -13.85
C THR A 303 -3.34 12.41 -13.59
N PRO A 304 -2.09 12.02 -13.33
CA PRO A 304 -0.98 12.98 -13.33
C PRO A 304 -0.93 13.72 -14.68
N ASP A 305 -0.68 15.03 -14.65
CA ASP A 305 -0.53 15.83 -15.88
C ASP A 305 0.70 15.41 -16.70
N ASN A 306 1.67 14.81 -16.04
CA ASN A 306 2.93 14.38 -16.63
C ASN A 306 3.16 12.88 -16.34
N VAL A 307 3.27 12.08 -17.40
CA VAL A 307 3.60 10.64 -17.28
C VAL A 307 5.01 10.46 -16.70
N LYS A 308 5.96 11.31 -17.11
CA LYS A 308 7.38 11.21 -16.73
C LYS A 308 7.55 11.27 -15.22
N SER A 309 6.86 12.18 -14.54
CA SER A 309 6.99 12.37 -13.10
C SER A 309 6.53 11.15 -12.29
N LEU A 310 5.50 10.43 -12.74
CA LEU A 310 5.10 9.16 -12.11
C LEU A 310 6.17 8.07 -12.34
N ILE A 311 6.75 8.01 -13.54
CA ILE A 311 7.83 7.05 -13.84
C ILE A 311 9.09 7.37 -13.04
N GLU A 312 9.44 8.66 -12.86
CA GLU A 312 10.53 9.11 -12.00
C GLU A 312 10.29 8.73 -10.53
N LEU A 313 9.07 8.94 -10.01
CA LEU A 313 8.70 8.48 -8.66
C LEU A 313 8.91 6.96 -8.50
N ILE A 314 8.43 6.16 -9.46
CA ILE A 314 8.59 4.70 -9.45
C ILE A 314 10.07 4.33 -9.51
N HIS A 315 10.85 5.01 -10.36
CA HIS A 315 12.28 4.80 -10.47
C HIS A 315 13.01 5.10 -9.16
N ASP A 316 12.72 6.21 -8.49
CA ASP A 316 13.34 6.58 -7.21
C ASP A 316 12.97 5.59 -6.10
N VAL A 317 11.70 5.15 -6.02
CA VAL A 317 11.28 4.11 -5.06
C VAL A 317 12.02 2.80 -5.31
N ARG A 318 12.09 2.33 -6.56
CA ARG A 318 12.76 1.08 -6.91
C ARG A 318 14.29 1.17 -6.75
N THR A 319 14.86 2.33 -7.01
CA THR A 319 16.27 2.61 -6.75
C THR A 319 16.56 2.56 -5.24
N PHE A 320 15.73 3.18 -4.41
CA PHE A 320 15.86 3.09 -2.95
C PHE A 320 15.85 1.63 -2.46
N ILE A 321 14.93 0.79 -2.97
CA ILE A 321 14.87 -0.64 -2.64
C ILE A 321 16.14 -1.36 -3.10
N SER A 322 16.60 -1.09 -4.33
CA SER A 322 17.79 -1.72 -4.91
C SER A 322 19.07 -1.40 -4.13
N ILE A 323 19.25 -0.14 -3.75
CA ILE A 323 20.42 0.32 -2.97
C ILE A 323 20.43 -0.34 -1.58
N ASN A 324 19.25 -0.53 -0.99
CA ASN A 324 19.09 -1.15 0.32
C ASN A 324 18.88 -2.67 0.27
N SER A 325 19.16 -3.32 -0.87
CA SER A 325 18.85 -4.74 -1.10
C SER A 325 19.56 -5.72 -0.15
N GLN A 326 20.70 -5.32 0.44
CA GLN A 326 21.41 -6.10 1.46
C GLN A 326 20.67 -6.12 2.81
N ASN A 327 19.80 -5.13 3.06
CA ASN A 327 19.00 -5.09 4.27
C ASN A 327 17.75 -5.98 4.09
N MET A 328 17.80 -7.19 4.63
CA MET A 328 16.69 -8.16 4.54
C MET A 328 15.36 -7.61 5.08
N MET A 329 15.39 -6.71 6.06
CA MET A 329 14.19 -6.07 6.60
C MET A 329 13.53 -5.16 5.57
N ILE A 330 14.32 -4.44 4.77
CA ILE A 330 13.80 -3.58 3.69
C ILE A 330 13.32 -4.44 2.52
N ARG A 331 14.07 -5.48 2.16
CA ARG A 331 13.78 -6.33 1.00
C ARG A 331 12.44 -7.07 1.11
N ASN A 332 12.06 -7.51 2.31
CA ASN A 332 10.89 -8.37 2.52
C ASN A 332 9.67 -7.61 3.07
N ALA A 333 9.83 -6.35 3.45
CA ALA A 333 8.74 -5.54 3.99
C ALA A 333 7.84 -4.96 2.88
N PRO A 334 6.54 -4.80 3.14
CA PRO A 334 5.62 -4.20 2.19
C PRO A 334 5.89 -2.70 1.98
N ILE A 335 5.59 -2.23 0.77
CA ILE A 335 5.48 -0.80 0.44
C ILE A 335 4.05 -0.36 0.77
N VAL A 336 3.88 0.59 1.68
CA VAL A 336 2.56 1.19 1.90
C VAL A 336 2.30 2.19 0.77
N VAL A 337 1.18 2.05 0.06
CA VAL A 337 0.74 2.97 -0.97
C VAL A 337 -0.66 3.45 -0.62
N HIS A 338 -0.84 4.75 -0.44
CA HIS A 338 -2.14 5.32 -0.09
C HIS A 338 -2.48 6.56 -0.90
N CYS A 339 -3.78 6.80 -1.03
CA CYS A 339 -4.33 8.06 -1.52
C CYS A 339 -5.49 8.41 -0.59
N ASN A 340 -6.60 8.93 -1.10
CA ASN A 340 -7.79 9.22 -0.29
C ASN A 340 -8.49 7.91 0.16
N ALA A 341 -9.05 7.16 -0.81
CA ALA A 341 -9.73 5.88 -0.56
C ALA A 341 -8.82 4.63 -0.61
N GLY A 342 -7.60 4.79 -1.15
CA GLY A 342 -6.68 3.66 -1.31
C GLY A 342 -7.03 2.71 -2.45
N ILE A 343 -7.73 3.18 -3.49
CA ILE A 343 -8.15 2.34 -4.64
C ILE A 343 -7.83 2.97 -6.01
N GLY A 344 -8.10 4.27 -6.22
CA GLY A 344 -7.87 4.93 -7.52
C GLY A 344 -6.38 5.11 -7.85
N ARG A 345 -5.79 6.25 -7.43
CA ARG A 345 -4.36 6.56 -7.63
C ARG A 345 -3.43 5.46 -7.13
N THR A 346 -3.77 4.88 -5.97
CA THR A 346 -3.06 3.72 -5.38
C THR A 346 -3.00 2.55 -6.35
N GLY A 347 -4.14 2.15 -6.94
CA GLY A 347 -4.17 1.06 -7.90
C GLY A 347 -3.42 1.39 -9.19
N THR A 348 -3.52 2.63 -9.67
CA THR A 348 -2.75 3.09 -10.84
C THR A 348 -1.25 3.04 -10.58
N TYR A 349 -0.76 3.55 -9.45
CA TYR A 349 0.64 3.48 -9.08
C TYR A 349 1.13 2.03 -9.03
N ILE A 350 0.44 1.16 -8.29
CA ILE A 350 0.81 -0.27 -8.16
C ILE A 350 0.82 -0.95 -9.53
N ALA A 351 -0.17 -0.69 -10.38
CA ALA A 351 -0.21 -1.28 -11.72
C ALA A 351 0.97 -0.83 -12.59
N VAL A 352 1.27 0.47 -12.63
CA VAL A 352 2.38 1.02 -13.44
C VAL A 352 3.73 0.51 -12.91
N ASP A 353 3.90 0.44 -11.60
CA ASP A 353 5.11 -0.06 -10.96
C ASP A 353 5.33 -1.56 -11.23
N GLN A 354 4.29 -2.39 -11.21
CA GLN A 354 4.42 -3.80 -11.63
C GLN A 354 4.73 -3.95 -13.12
N LEU A 355 4.14 -3.10 -13.98
CA LEU A 355 4.42 -3.12 -15.42
C LEU A 355 5.84 -2.65 -15.72
N TRP A 356 6.33 -1.65 -15.00
CA TRP A 356 7.71 -1.17 -15.06
C TRP A 356 8.70 -2.28 -14.76
N GLN A 357 8.53 -2.97 -13.63
CA GLN A 357 9.38 -4.09 -13.24
C GLN A 357 9.26 -5.26 -14.23
N THR A 358 8.04 -5.56 -14.71
CA THR A 358 7.79 -6.62 -15.69
C THR A 358 8.56 -6.37 -16.99
N LEU A 359 8.49 -5.15 -17.54
CA LEU A 359 9.20 -4.77 -18.77
C LEU A 359 10.71 -4.78 -18.57
N THR A 360 11.18 -4.22 -17.46
CA THR A 360 12.60 -4.21 -17.09
C THR A 360 13.14 -5.64 -17.00
N ASN A 361 12.44 -6.55 -16.32
CA ASN A 361 12.81 -7.96 -16.22
C ASN A 361 12.80 -8.68 -17.58
N GLN A 362 11.83 -8.41 -18.45
CA GLN A 362 11.79 -8.98 -19.80
C GLN A 362 12.97 -8.49 -20.66
N TRP A 363 13.31 -7.21 -20.59
CA TRP A 363 14.47 -6.65 -21.30
C TRP A 363 15.80 -7.20 -20.77
N HIS A 364 15.95 -7.36 -19.47
CA HIS A 364 17.15 -8.00 -18.89
C HIS A 364 17.34 -9.43 -19.41
N LYS A 365 16.27 -10.24 -19.44
CA LYS A 365 16.34 -11.61 -19.98
C LYS A 365 16.76 -11.65 -21.45
N LEU A 366 16.27 -10.71 -22.27
CA LEU A 366 16.67 -10.57 -23.67
C LEU A 366 18.12 -10.10 -23.82
N GLY A 367 18.60 -9.19 -22.96
CA GLY A 367 19.94 -8.61 -23.01
C GLY A 367 21.06 -9.48 -22.40
N SER A 368 20.76 -10.30 -21.38
CA SER A 368 21.73 -11.24 -20.78
C SER A 368 22.00 -12.47 -21.66
N SER A 369 21.25 -12.62 -22.76
CA SER A 369 21.39 -13.74 -23.71
C SER A 369 22.60 -13.61 -24.68
N SER A 370 23.36 -12.50 -24.61
CA SER A 370 24.56 -12.25 -25.44
C SER A 370 25.90 -12.42 -24.69
N SER A 371 25.89 -12.91 -23.45
CA SER A 371 27.11 -13.27 -22.69
C SER A 371 27.04 -14.73 -22.24
N THR A 372 27.76 -15.60 -22.94
CA THR A 372 28.11 -16.94 -22.44
C THR A 372 29.30 -16.83 -21.52
N ASN A 373 29.21 -17.37 -20.30
CA ASN A 373 30.14 -18.40 -19.82
C ASN A 373 29.66 -19.03 -18.48
N ASN A 374 29.62 -20.36 -18.50
CA ASN A 374 29.69 -21.34 -17.40
C ASN A 374 28.68 -21.24 -16.23
N SER A 375 27.58 -21.99 -16.33
CA SER A 375 27.14 -22.91 -15.26
C SER A 375 26.12 -23.94 -15.77
N SER A 376 26.06 -25.07 -15.07
CA SER A 376 25.57 -26.38 -15.50
C SER A 376 24.14 -26.69 -15.05
N GLU A 377 23.14 -26.06 -15.65
CA GLU A 377 21.74 -26.52 -15.50
C GLU A 377 21.11 -26.74 -16.87
N TRP A 378 21.05 -28.01 -17.27
CA TRP A 378 20.53 -28.45 -18.57
C TRP A 378 19.06 -28.05 -18.79
N GLY A 379 18.28 -27.88 -17.71
CA GLY A 379 16.90 -27.37 -17.74
C GLY A 379 16.78 -25.91 -18.18
N HIS A 380 17.72 -25.04 -17.77
CA HIS A 380 17.77 -23.64 -18.21
C HIS A 380 18.19 -23.51 -19.68
N LYS A 381 19.09 -24.38 -20.16
CA LYS A 381 19.49 -24.39 -21.58
C LYS A 381 18.33 -24.74 -22.53
N LEU A 382 17.46 -25.67 -22.15
CA LEU A 382 16.30 -26.05 -22.98
C LEU A 382 15.26 -24.94 -23.04
N VAL A 383 14.93 -24.30 -21.90
CA VAL A 383 13.99 -23.17 -21.83
C VAL A 383 14.52 -21.96 -22.61
N ILE A 384 15.82 -21.66 -22.48
CA ILE A 384 16.47 -20.57 -23.22
C ILE A 384 16.49 -20.86 -24.73
N ASN A 385 16.76 -22.10 -25.15
CA ASN A 385 16.74 -22.46 -26.58
C ASN A 385 15.31 -22.49 -27.16
N LEU A 386 14.30 -22.86 -26.37
CA LEU A 386 12.89 -22.76 -26.77
C LEU A 386 12.43 -21.29 -26.90
N LEU A 387 12.87 -20.41 -26.01
CA LEU A 387 12.63 -18.96 -26.13
C LEU A 387 13.34 -18.35 -27.35
N LYS A 388 14.55 -18.82 -27.67
CA LYS A 388 15.30 -18.44 -28.90
C LYS A 388 14.60 -18.89 -30.18
N LEU A 389 14.00 -20.08 -30.19
CA LEU A 389 13.23 -20.60 -31.33
C LEU A 389 11.94 -19.82 -31.59
N HIS A 390 11.43 -19.05 -30.62
CA HIS A 390 10.13 -18.38 -30.74
C HIS A 390 10.15 -16.85 -30.95
N ASN A 391 11.30 -16.17 -31.07
CA ASN A 391 11.33 -14.71 -31.36
C ASN A 391 10.35 -13.90 -30.48
N THR A 392 10.20 -14.28 -29.21
CA THR A 392 9.11 -13.78 -28.37
C THR A 392 9.45 -12.36 -27.91
N LYS A 393 8.92 -11.37 -28.62
CA LYS A 393 8.97 -9.97 -28.21
C LYS A 393 8.30 -9.80 -26.84
N PRO A 394 8.72 -8.82 -26.01
CA PRO A 394 8.09 -8.54 -24.73
C PRO A 394 6.58 -8.39 -24.85
N THR A 395 5.84 -8.84 -23.84
CA THR A 395 4.37 -8.74 -23.78
C THR A 395 3.93 -8.09 -22.48
N ILE A 396 2.81 -7.37 -22.54
CA ILE A 396 2.15 -6.75 -21.38
C ILE A 396 0.69 -7.19 -21.28
N ASP A 397 0.19 -7.34 -20.06
CA ASP A 397 -1.21 -7.73 -19.80
C ASP A 397 -1.82 -6.75 -18.80
N ILE A 398 -2.14 -5.53 -19.26
CA ILE A 398 -2.71 -4.48 -18.39
C ILE A 398 -4.10 -4.89 -17.91
N TYR A 399 -4.94 -5.41 -18.81
CA TYR A 399 -6.29 -5.88 -18.47
C TYR A 399 -6.26 -6.96 -17.39
N GLY A 400 -5.49 -8.04 -17.59
CA GLY A 400 -5.40 -9.12 -16.63
C GLY A 400 -4.68 -8.72 -15.35
N LEU A 401 -3.71 -7.79 -15.41
CA LEU A 401 -3.10 -7.21 -14.22
C LEU A 401 -4.13 -6.47 -13.36
N VAL A 402 -4.89 -5.54 -13.94
CA VAL A 402 -5.91 -4.79 -13.18
C VAL A 402 -7.00 -5.73 -12.65
N TYR A 403 -7.41 -6.73 -13.43
CA TYR A 403 -8.31 -7.79 -12.95
C TYR A 403 -7.75 -8.50 -11.71
N ARG A 404 -6.48 -8.93 -11.75
CA ARG A 404 -5.82 -9.58 -10.60
C ARG A 404 -5.74 -8.64 -9.40
N LEU A 405 -5.36 -7.38 -9.59
CA LEU A 405 -5.32 -6.38 -8.52
C LEU A 405 -6.68 -6.24 -7.83
N ARG A 406 -7.77 -6.17 -8.62
CA ARG A 406 -9.15 -6.05 -8.10
C ARG A 406 -9.66 -7.26 -7.32
N ASN A 407 -9.02 -8.42 -7.48
CA ASN A 407 -9.29 -9.59 -6.64
C ASN A 407 -8.66 -9.49 -5.25
N TRP A 408 -7.65 -8.63 -5.06
CA TRP A 408 -7.00 -8.40 -3.75
C TRP A 408 -7.54 -7.17 -3.02
N ARG A 409 -7.93 -6.13 -3.75
CA ARG A 409 -8.64 -4.99 -3.17
C ARG A 409 -9.60 -4.43 -4.21
N HIS A 410 -10.88 -4.37 -3.88
CA HIS A 410 -11.89 -3.95 -4.84
C HIS A 410 -11.63 -2.52 -5.34
N GLY A 411 -12.04 -2.25 -6.57
CA GLY A 411 -11.98 -0.90 -7.13
C GLY A 411 -10.57 -0.34 -7.38
N LEU A 412 -9.50 -1.14 -7.23
CA LEU A 412 -8.17 -0.72 -7.66
C LEU A 412 -8.19 -0.30 -9.13
N VAL A 413 -7.60 0.87 -9.42
CA VAL A 413 -7.76 1.61 -10.69
C VAL A 413 -9.24 1.98 -10.86
N GLN A 414 -9.66 3.11 -10.31
CA GLN A 414 -11.07 3.37 -9.98
C GLN A 414 -11.89 3.92 -11.16
N ASN A 415 -11.25 4.41 -12.21
CA ASN A 415 -11.97 4.94 -13.38
C ASN A 415 -11.24 4.66 -14.70
N GLU A 416 -11.95 4.89 -15.80
CA GLU A 416 -11.47 4.64 -17.17
C GLU A 416 -10.27 5.51 -17.55
N ASN A 417 -10.19 6.75 -17.08
CA ASN A 417 -9.06 7.65 -17.36
C ASN A 417 -7.78 7.12 -16.70
N GLN A 418 -7.86 6.67 -15.45
CA GLN A 418 -6.77 6.00 -14.75
C GLN A 418 -6.35 4.71 -15.46
N TYR A 419 -7.30 3.96 -16.01
CA TYR A 419 -7.02 2.74 -16.76
C TYR A 419 -6.31 3.04 -18.10
N ALA A 420 -6.79 4.02 -18.86
CA ALA A 420 -6.15 4.48 -20.10
C ALA A 420 -4.74 5.05 -19.83
N PHE A 421 -4.57 5.78 -18.74
CA PHE A 421 -3.29 6.34 -18.33
C PHE A 421 -2.22 5.29 -18.04
N ILE A 422 -2.59 4.10 -17.55
CA ILE A 422 -1.63 2.99 -17.40
C ILE A 422 -1.02 2.62 -18.76
N TYR A 423 -1.82 2.63 -19.84
CA TYR A 423 -1.30 2.40 -21.19
C TYR A 423 -0.38 3.54 -21.66
N GLU A 424 -0.69 4.80 -21.32
CA GLU A 424 0.20 5.92 -21.59
C GLU A 424 1.55 5.77 -20.89
N CYS A 425 1.54 5.38 -19.61
CA CYS A 425 2.76 5.05 -18.87
C CYS A 425 3.55 3.96 -19.58
N VAL A 426 2.93 2.84 -19.96
CA VAL A 426 3.66 1.76 -20.62
C VAL A 426 4.23 2.17 -21.98
N ARG A 427 3.53 3.01 -22.74
CA ARG A 427 4.08 3.60 -23.98
C ARG A 427 5.31 4.46 -23.69
N TYR A 428 5.23 5.31 -22.66
CA TYR A 428 6.35 6.15 -22.25
C TYR A 428 7.56 5.30 -21.83
N ILE A 429 7.34 4.30 -20.97
CA ILE A 429 8.35 3.33 -20.52
C ILE A 429 9.01 2.64 -21.73
N SER A 430 8.21 2.18 -22.69
CA SER A 430 8.71 1.49 -23.89
C SER A 430 9.55 2.41 -24.79
N LYS A 431 9.18 3.69 -24.92
CA LYS A 431 9.90 4.67 -25.74
C LYS A 431 11.23 5.08 -25.12
N HIS A 432 11.27 5.23 -23.80
CA HIS A 432 12.46 5.68 -23.07
C HIS A 432 13.31 4.53 -22.53
N ARG A 433 13.12 3.30 -23.02
CA ARG A 433 13.79 2.09 -22.51
C ARG A 433 15.31 2.24 -22.33
N ALA A 434 15.98 2.98 -23.22
CA ALA A 434 17.42 3.13 -23.22
C ALA A 434 17.87 3.92 -21.99
N GLU A 435 17.25 5.08 -21.75
CA GLU A 435 17.49 5.95 -20.59
C GLU A 435 17.21 5.21 -19.29
N ILE A 436 16.14 4.43 -19.27
CA ILE A 436 15.71 3.64 -18.12
C ILE A 436 16.75 2.58 -17.76
N ILE A 437 17.23 1.83 -18.76
CA ILE A 437 18.25 0.80 -18.57
C ILE A 437 19.60 1.41 -18.19
N THR A 438 19.98 2.54 -18.79
CA THR A 438 21.25 3.21 -18.45
C THR A 438 21.23 3.75 -17.03
N ASN A 439 20.16 4.41 -16.61
CA ASN A 439 20.04 4.95 -15.26
C ASN A 439 20.02 3.82 -14.22
N HIS A 440 19.34 2.71 -14.52
CA HIS A 440 19.33 1.55 -13.63
C HIS A 440 20.71 0.90 -13.45
N ARG A 441 21.57 0.90 -14.50
CA ARG A 441 22.95 0.39 -14.45
C ARG A 441 23.91 1.37 -13.77
N SER A 442 23.78 2.66 -14.02
CA SER A 442 24.61 3.70 -13.39
C SER A 442 24.43 3.73 -11.87
N SER A 443 23.19 3.60 -11.38
CA SER A 443 22.93 3.47 -9.94
C SER A 443 23.53 2.21 -9.31
N GLY A 444 23.76 1.15 -10.10
CA GLY A 444 24.47 -0.06 -9.64
C GLY A 444 26.00 0.07 -9.66
N ASN A 445 26.59 0.83 -10.58
CA ASN A 445 28.04 0.92 -10.78
C ASN A 445 28.72 2.04 -9.97
N VAL A 446 28.02 3.10 -9.56
CA VAL A 446 28.58 4.13 -8.65
C VAL A 446 28.96 3.53 -7.28
N HIS A 447 28.46 2.32 -6.97
CA HIS A 447 28.61 1.68 -5.66
C HIS A 447 29.91 0.91 -5.42
N HIS A 448 30.84 0.76 -6.37
CA HIS A 448 32.17 0.27 -6.00
C HIS A 448 33.04 1.30 -5.26
N ASN A 449 32.73 2.60 -5.37
CA ASN A 449 33.57 3.66 -4.80
C ASN A 449 32.95 4.42 -3.61
N HIS A 450 31.70 4.14 -3.22
CA HIS A 450 31.05 4.82 -2.07
C HIS A 450 30.72 3.90 -0.89
N HIS A 451 31.00 2.59 -1.00
CA HIS A 451 30.83 1.64 0.11
C HIS A 451 31.80 1.83 1.29
N HIS A 452 32.75 2.77 1.22
CA HIS A 452 33.72 3.00 2.29
C HIS A 452 33.26 4.01 3.36
N SER A 453 32.27 4.88 3.10
CA SER A 453 31.89 5.91 4.08
C SER A 453 30.70 5.53 4.99
N ASN A 454 29.76 4.69 4.55
CA ASN A 454 28.57 4.36 5.34
C ASN A 454 28.71 3.10 6.21
N ASN A 455 29.82 2.35 6.09
CA ASN A 455 30.11 1.16 6.91
C ASN A 455 31.03 1.43 8.11
N VAL A 456 31.56 2.66 8.25
CA VAL A 456 32.44 3.02 9.37
C VAL A 456 31.65 3.31 10.66
N GLU A 457 30.42 3.81 10.56
CA GLU A 457 29.59 4.07 11.75
C GLU A 457 29.01 2.80 12.40
N MET A 458 28.86 1.70 11.65
CA MET A 458 28.36 0.42 12.19
C MET A 458 29.40 -0.37 13.01
N LYS A 459 30.67 0.10 13.09
CA LYS A 459 31.72 -0.55 13.89
C LYS A 459 32.22 0.26 15.08
N GLN A 460 31.72 1.47 15.31
CA GLN A 460 32.16 2.32 16.44
C GLN A 460 31.24 2.27 17.67
N ILE A 461 30.08 1.61 17.61
CA ILE A 461 29.14 1.57 18.74
C ILE A 461 29.44 0.42 19.73
N ASP A 462 30.23 -0.59 19.34
CA ASP A 462 30.62 -1.72 20.22
C ASP A 462 31.86 -1.48 21.09
N LYS A 463 32.45 -0.27 21.11
CA LYS A 463 33.61 0.07 21.96
C LYS A 463 33.36 1.10 23.06
N CYS A 464 32.14 1.63 23.22
CA CYS A 464 31.80 2.55 24.30
C CYS A 464 30.97 1.87 25.41
N LYS A 465 31.47 0.76 25.99
CA LYS A 465 30.88 0.15 27.20
C LYS A 465 31.88 -0.13 28.33
N THR A 466 33.11 0.39 28.31
CA THR A 466 34.11 0.12 29.38
C THR A 466 34.94 1.31 29.87
N THR A 467 34.50 2.56 29.69
CA THR A 467 35.30 3.72 30.15
C THR A 467 34.49 4.88 30.71
N THR A 468 33.48 4.60 31.54
CA THR A 468 32.83 5.64 32.34
C THR A 468 32.62 5.16 33.76
N LYS A 469 33.72 4.89 34.45
CA LYS A 469 33.73 4.70 35.90
C LYS A 469 35.05 5.17 36.50
N HIS A 470 35.49 6.40 36.19
CA HIS A 470 36.57 7.13 36.89
C HIS A 470 36.65 8.56 36.32
N ASN A 471 35.69 9.45 36.66
CA ASN A 471 35.85 10.92 36.58
C ASN A 471 34.60 11.66 37.12
N CYS A 472 34.15 11.31 38.33
CA CYS A 472 33.11 12.06 39.05
C CYS A 472 33.56 12.50 40.46
N GLU A 473 34.84 12.76 40.65
CA GLU A 473 35.36 13.41 41.86
C GLU A 473 36.41 14.47 41.47
N GLN A 474 35.93 15.65 41.06
CA GLN A 474 36.61 16.95 41.20
C GLN A 474 35.82 17.97 40.39
N LEU A 475 34.87 18.65 41.03
CA LEU A 475 34.42 20.01 40.70
C LEU A 475 33.41 20.48 41.77
N ASN A 476 33.84 20.39 43.03
CA ASN A 476 33.29 21.16 44.15
C ASN A 476 34.47 21.86 44.81
N LYS A 477 34.85 23.02 44.27
CA LYS A 477 35.62 24.11 44.87
C LYS A 477 36.07 25.08 43.76
N LEU A 478 35.23 26.08 43.50
CA LEU A 478 35.56 27.51 43.36
C LEU A 478 34.29 28.28 42.99
#